data_AF-A0A962B978-F1
#
_entry.id   AF-A0A962B978-F1
#
_cell.length_a   1.000
_cell.length_b   1.000
_cell.length_c   1.000
_cell.angle_alpha   90.00
_cell.angle_beta   90.00
_cell.angle_gamma   90.00
#
_symmetry.space_group_name_H-M   'P 1'
#
loop_
_entity.id
_entity.type
_entity.pdbx_description
1 polymer ?
#
loop_
_entity_poly.entity_id
_entity_poly.type
_entity_poly.pdbx_seq_one_letter_code
_entity_poly.pdbx_strand_id
1 'polypeptide(L)'
;MNFSAMFASLAAIVDGPTPTGPQPLTLHTPVRYDPGVLSELARSESAIRGAFDDFMRSVRGLAAVEAERSAAAMAASLRQLHREEAIQVYPVLASRFADDPEVEQAVSEARQDQFGLVRQLLRLVENILESARHQLVLESDLYRAEDLLLRYFENKQQFVYAAYRATVEHVSRQERRAPALLGSLTSGKLANA
;
A
#
# COMPACT_ATOMS: atom_id res chain seq x y z
N MET A 1 -20.30 14.52 22.64
CA MET A 1 -20.53 13.47 21.62
C MET A 1 -19.44 12.43 21.77
N ASN A 2 -19.79 11.15 21.80
CA ASN A 2 -18.91 10.07 22.26
C ASN A 2 -18.17 9.43 21.06
N PHE A 3 -16.89 9.78 20.86
CA PHE A 3 -16.11 9.43 19.66
C PHE A 3 -15.84 7.92 19.49
N SER A 4 -16.03 7.13 20.55
CA SER A 4 -15.98 5.67 20.49
C SER A 4 -17.10 5.06 19.62
N ALA A 5 -18.22 5.78 19.42
CA ALA A 5 -19.34 5.31 18.59
C ALA A 5 -19.13 5.56 17.09
N MET A 6 -18.32 6.56 16.71
CA MET A 6 -18.07 6.88 15.30
C MET A 6 -17.16 5.83 14.64
N PHE A 7 -16.24 5.23 15.42
CA PHE A 7 -15.40 4.12 14.97
C PHE A 7 -16.09 2.74 15.10
N ALA A 8 -17.04 2.58 16.03
CA ALA A 8 -17.84 1.36 16.12
C ALA A 8 -18.88 1.23 14.98
N SER A 9 -19.39 2.35 14.45
CA SER A 9 -20.33 2.35 13.32
C SER A 9 -19.68 1.98 11.97
N LEU A 10 -18.33 2.03 11.90
CA LEU A 10 -17.56 1.62 10.72
C LEU A 10 -17.35 0.09 10.61
N ALA A 11 -17.70 -0.69 11.64
CA ALA A 11 -17.70 -2.15 11.59
C ALA A 11 -19.01 -2.75 11.04
N ALA A 12 -20.06 -1.95 10.87
CA ALA A 12 -21.41 -2.42 10.54
C ALA A 12 -21.85 -2.17 9.07
N ILE A 13 -20.98 -1.60 8.23
CA ILE A 13 -21.27 -1.36 6.80
C ILE A 13 -20.53 -2.43 5.98
N VAL A 14 -20.93 -3.68 6.19
CA VAL A 14 -20.57 -4.84 5.35
C VAL A 14 -21.73 -5.22 4.41
N ASP A 15 -22.94 -4.68 4.61
CA ASP A 15 -24.14 -5.03 3.83
C ASP A 15 -24.81 -3.82 3.15
N GLY A 16 -24.10 -3.16 2.22
CA GLY A 16 -24.67 -2.12 1.36
C GLY A 16 -24.34 -2.40 -0.12
N PRO A 17 -25.26 -2.12 -1.06
CA PRO A 17 -25.20 -2.65 -2.42
C PRO A 17 -23.95 -2.18 -3.15
N THR A 18 -23.27 -3.15 -3.76
CA THR A 18 -22.03 -3.01 -4.51
C THR A 18 -22.17 -1.96 -5.60
N PRO A 19 -21.43 -0.84 -5.58
CA PRO A 19 -21.21 -0.08 -6.80
C PRO A 19 -20.36 -0.95 -7.72
N THR A 20 -20.68 -0.96 -9.01
CA THR A 20 -19.98 -1.66 -10.10
C THR A 20 -18.48 -1.31 -10.12
N GLY A 21 -17.72 -2.02 -9.30
CA GLY A 21 -16.25 -1.98 -9.20
C GLY A 21 -15.63 -3.29 -9.70
N PRO A 22 -14.29 -3.34 -9.83
CA PRO A 22 -13.58 -4.48 -10.40
C PRO A 22 -13.94 -5.77 -9.64
N GLN A 23 -14.06 -6.87 -10.40
CA GLN A 23 -14.66 -8.15 -10.00
C GLN A 23 -14.36 -8.59 -8.56
N PRO A 24 -15.34 -9.18 -7.85
CA PRO A 24 -15.13 -9.75 -6.52
C PRO A 24 -14.03 -10.82 -6.59
N LEU A 25 -12.96 -10.60 -5.83
CA LEU A 25 -11.83 -11.52 -5.72
C LEU A 25 -12.32 -12.80 -5.04
N THR A 26 -12.30 -13.91 -5.77
CA THR A 26 -12.51 -15.24 -5.20
C THR A 26 -11.15 -15.84 -4.84
N LEU A 27 -11.13 -16.85 -3.95
CA LEU A 27 -9.95 -17.67 -3.62
C LEU A 27 -9.25 -18.27 -4.86
N HIS A 28 -9.93 -18.31 -6.00
CA HIS A 28 -9.44 -18.84 -7.28
C HIS A 28 -9.07 -17.76 -8.30
N THR A 29 -9.00 -16.50 -7.89
CA THR A 29 -8.55 -15.42 -8.79
C THR A 29 -7.11 -15.70 -9.20
N PRO A 30 -6.81 -15.90 -10.50
CA PRO A 30 -5.46 -16.17 -10.94
C PRO A 30 -4.55 -15.01 -10.55
N VAL A 31 -3.43 -15.33 -9.89
CA VAL A 31 -2.40 -14.37 -9.53
C VAL A 31 -1.86 -13.74 -10.82
N ARG A 32 -2.21 -12.47 -11.05
CA ARG A 32 -1.81 -11.73 -12.25
C ARG A 32 -0.63 -10.83 -11.92
N TYR A 33 0.48 -11.06 -12.59
CA TYR A 33 1.67 -10.22 -12.51
C TYR A 33 1.46 -9.02 -13.44
N ASP A 34 1.20 -7.84 -12.87
CA ASP A 34 0.94 -6.62 -13.65
C ASP A 34 1.97 -5.53 -13.30
N PRO A 35 2.83 -5.12 -14.24
CA PRO A 35 3.80 -4.05 -13.99
C PRO A 35 3.14 -2.69 -13.71
N GLY A 36 1.88 -2.49 -14.09
CA GLY A 36 1.11 -1.27 -13.85
C GLY A 36 0.82 -1.02 -12.36
N VAL A 37 0.77 -2.07 -11.54
CA VAL A 37 0.41 -2.01 -10.11
C VAL A 37 1.27 -1.01 -9.36
N LEU A 38 2.59 -1.02 -9.55
CA LEU A 38 3.50 -0.10 -8.87
C LEU A 38 3.24 1.37 -9.23
N SER A 39 2.74 1.64 -10.45
CA SER A 39 2.37 3.00 -10.86
C SER A 39 1.05 3.44 -10.22
N GLU A 40 0.13 2.52 -9.94
CA GLU A 40 -1.09 2.80 -9.19
C GLU A 40 -0.76 3.08 -7.72
N LEU A 41 0.05 2.22 -7.09
CA LEU A 41 0.47 2.40 -5.72
C LEU A 41 1.25 3.72 -5.53
N ALA A 42 2.13 4.08 -6.46
CA ALA A 42 2.84 5.37 -6.41
C ALA A 42 1.89 6.58 -6.46
N ARG A 43 0.76 6.49 -7.19
CA ARG A 43 -0.29 7.52 -7.18
C ARG A 43 -0.98 7.58 -5.81
N SER A 44 -1.30 6.43 -5.23
CA SER A 44 -1.86 6.33 -3.87
C SER A 44 -0.89 6.90 -2.81
N GLU A 45 0.41 6.61 -2.90
CA GLU A 45 1.43 7.21 -2.03
C GLU A 45 1.48 8.74 -2.17
N SER A 46 1.41 9.23 -3.41
CA SER A 46 1.39 10.67 -3.69
C SER A 46 0.15 11.37 -3.09
N ALA A 47 -1.01 10.71 -3.14
CA ALA A 47 -2.24 11.21 -2.52
C ALA A 47 -2.13 11.30 -0.99
N ILE A 48 -1.52 10.29 -0.35
CA ILE A 48 -1.26 10.29 1.10
C ILE A 48 -0.33 11.45 1.47
N ARG A 49 0.78 11.64 0.72
CA ARG A 49 1.73 12.74 0.94
C ARG A 49 1.06 14.10 0.79
N GLY A 50 0.27 14.32 -0.26
CA GLY A 50 -0.47 15.56 -0.45
C GLY A 50 -1.44 15.86 0.71
N ALA A 51 -2.20 14.86 1.15
CA ALA A 51 -3.10 15.01 2.29
C ALA A 51 -2.34 15.29 3.61
N PHE A 52 -1.17 14.68 3.80
CA PHE A 52 -0.31 14.95 4.95
C PHE A 52 0.27 16.38 4.92
N ASP A 53 0.76 16.85 3.76
CA ASP A 53 1.27 18.21 3.60
C ASP A 53 0.18 19.26 3.88
N ASP A 54 -1.04 19.00 3.40
CA ASP A 54 -2.21 19.84 3.67
C ASP A 54 -2.58 19.84 5.16
N PHE A 55 -2.50 18.68 5.82
CA PHE A 55 -2.69 18.57 7.27
C PHE A 55 -1.64 19.42 8.01
N MET A 56 -0.36 19.25 7.70
CA MET A 56 0.74 19.99 8.34
C MET A 56 0.60 21.50 8.16
N ARG A 57 0.23 21.94 6.95
CA ARG A 57 -0.03 23.36 6.65
C ARG A 57 -1.21 23.90 7.47
N SER A 58 -2.29 23.13 7.57
CA SER A 58 -3.49 23.53 8.30
C SER A 58 -3.25 23.61 9.80
N VAL A 59 -2.52 22.64 10.37
CA VAL A 59 -2.13 22.66 11.78
C VAL A 59 -1.28 23.88 12.12
N ARG A 60 -0.25 24.19 11.29
CA ARG A 60 0.59 25.38 11.48
C ARG A 60 -0.20 26.69 11.31
N GLY A 61 -1.21 26.68 10.46
CA GLY A 61 -2.14 27.81 10.27
C GLY A 61 -3.25 27.90 11.32
N LEU A 62 -3.27 27.02 12.33
CA LEU A 62 -4.31 26.92 13.36
C LEU A 62 -5.73 26.71 12.77
N ALA A 63 -5.81 26.12 11.59
CA ALA A 63 -7.03 25.83 10.85
C ALA A 63 -7.53 24.42 11.21
N ALA A 64 -8.13 24.28 12.40
CA ALA A 64 -8.47 22.98 12.97
C ALA A 64 -9.42 22.14 12.09
N VAL A 65 -10.42 22.77 11.47
CA VAL A 65 -11.40 22.08 10.62
C VAL A 65 -10.74 21.52 9.35
N GLU A 66 -9.86 22.30 8.73
CA GLU A 66 -9.07 21.92 7.57
C GLU A 66 -8.08 20.81 7.93
N ALA A 67 -7.42 20.92 9.08
CA ALA A 67 -6.52 19.88 9.59
C ALA A 67 -7.26 18.55 9.81
N GLU A 68 -8.45 18.58 10.44
CA GLU A 68 -9.28 17.38 10.62
C GLU A 68 -9.68 16.75 9.28
N ARG A 69 -10.07 17.57 8.29
CA ARG A 69 -10.42 17.10 6.94
C ARG A 69 -9.25 16.43 6.24
N SER A 70 -8.07 17.06 6.28
CA SER A 70 -6.85 16.52 5.65
C SER A 70 -6.37 15.24 6.35
N ALA A 71 -6.45 15.17 7.69
CA ALA A 71 -6.16 13.96 8.44
C ALA A 71 -7.10 12.80 8.06
N ALA A 72 -8.40 13.08 7.90
CA ALA A 72 -9.38 12.09 7.45
C ALA A 72 -9.10 11.60 6.02
N ALA A 73 -8.74 12.51 5.11
CA ALA A 73 -8.37 12.19 3.73
C ALA A 73 -7.10 11.31 3.68
N MET A 74 -6.10 11.62 4.50
CA MET A 74 -4.89 10.82 4.64
C MET A 74 -5.22 9.41 5.16
N ALA A 75 -6.02 9.29 6.22
CA ALA A 75 -6.42 8.00 6.77
C ALA A 75 -7.22 7.17 5.76
N ALA A 76 -8.08 7.78 4.96
CA ALA A 76 -8.80 7.11 3.87
C ALA A 76 -7.84 6.59 2.80
N SER A 77 -6.86 7.41 2.40
CA SER A 77 -5.86 7.05 1.38
C SER A 77 -4.93 5.93 1.86
N LEU A 78 -4.51 5.93 3.14
CA LEU A 78 -3.76 4.84 3.76
C LEU A 78 -4.52 3.50 3.74
N ARG A 79 -5.83 3.54 4.06
CA ARG A 79 -6.67 2.33 3.98
C ARG A 79 -6.81 1.82 2.56
N GLN A 80 -6.99 2.72 1.60
CA GLN A 80 -7.10 2.37 0.19
C GLN A 80 -5.80 1.74 -0.32
N LEU A 81 -4.64 2.33 -0.01
CA LEU A 81 -3.34 1.77 -0.36
C LEU A 81 -3.15 0.36 0.21
N HIS A 82 -3.43 0.16 1.51
CA HIS A 82 -3.33 -1.17 2.11
C HIS A 82 -4.27 -2.20 1.48
N ARG A 83 -5.46 -1.77 1.06
CA ARG A 83 -6.40 -2.63 0.34
C ARG A 83 -5.84 -3.01 -1.03
N GLU A 84 -5.32 -2.05 -1.78
CA GLU A 84 -4.69 -2.29 -3.09
C GLU A 84 -3.54 -3.30 -2.98
N GLU A 85 -2.68 -3.15 -1.97
CA GLU A 85 -1.58 -4.07 -1.72
C GLU A 85 -2.04 -5.47 -1.32
N ALA A 86 -3.07 -5.56 -0.45
CA ALA A 86 -3.66 -6.83 -0.04
C ALA A 86 -4.25 -7.62 -1.20
N ILE A 87 -4.73 -6.92 -2.21
CA ILE A 87 -5.36 -7.53 -3.38
C ILE A 87 -4.33 -7.86 -4.46
N GLN A 88 -3.41 -6.93 -4.73
CA GLN A 88 -2.60 -6.98 -5.96
C GLN A 88 -1.15 -7.38 -5.70
N VAL A 89 -0.61 -7.11 -4.50
CA VAL A 89 0.82 -7.28 -4.19
C VAL A 89 1.05 -8.52 -3.34
N TYR A 90 0.44 -8.60 -2.17
CA TYR A 90 0.75 -9.68 -1.22
C TYR A 90 0.41 -11.09 -1.76
N PRO A 91 -0.68 -11.32 -2.52
CA PRO A 91 -0.93 -12.63 -3.12
C PRO A 91 0.16 -13.04 -4.12
N VAL A 92 0.69 -12.08 -4.88
CA VAL A 92 1.78 -12.31 -5.83
C VAL A 92 3.07 -12.69 -5.09
N LEU A 93 3.42 -11.95 -4.04
CA LEU A 93 4.61 -12.24 -3.23
C LEU A 93 4.48 -13.60 -2.53
N ALA A 94 3.33 -13.88 -1.92
CA ALA A 94 3.07 -15.15 -1.24
C ALA A 94 3.17 -16.32 -2.22
N SER A 95 2.59 -16.20 -3.42
CA SER A 95 2.70 -17.24 -4.45
C SER A 95 4.13 -17.43 -4.96
N ARG A 96 4.93 -16.35 -5.05
CA ARG A 96 6.29 -16.43 -5.61
C ARG A 96 7.30 -17.02 -4.65
N PHE A 97 7.15 -16.71 -3.36
CA PHE A 97 8.11 -17.02 -2.31
C PHE A 97 7.63 -18.13 -1.37
N ALA A 98 6.60 -18.90 -1.76
CA ALA A 98 6.11 -20.03 -0.98
C ALA A 98 7.19 -21.07 -0.63
N ASP A 99 8.23 -21.19 -1.46
CA ASP A 99 9.37 -22.08 -1.27
C ASP A 99 10.65 -21.36 -0.77
N ASP A 100 10.54 -20.06 -0.43
CA ASP A 100 11.65 -19.22 0.05
C ASP A 100 11.29 -18.58 1.40
N PRO A 101 11.47 -19.30 2.52
CA PRO A 101 11.00 -18.89 3.83
C PRO A 101 11.71 -17.64 4.36
N GLU A 102 12.94 -17.36 3.92
CA GLU A 102 13.67 -16.16 4.33
C GLU A 102 13.05 -14.90 3.72
N VAL A 103 12.70 -14.94 2.43
CA VAL A 103 12.03 -13.82 1.76
C VAL A 103 10.60 -13.65 2.27
N GLU A 104 9.88 -14.76 2.48
CA GLU A 104 8.54 -14.72 3.07
C GLU A 104 8.55 -14.06 4.45
N GLN A 105 9.50 -14.45 5.32
CA GLN A 105 9.66 -13.85 6.64
C GLN A 105 9.98 -12.36 6.55
N ALA A 106 10.94 -11.95 5.71
CA ALA A 106 11.30 -10.55 5.55
C ALA A 106 10.13 -9.68 5.07
N VAL A 107 9.30 -10.18 4.14
CA VAL A 107 8.09 -9.47 3.67
C VAL A 107 7.04 -9.39 4.78
N SER A 108 6.88 -10.44 5.58
CA SER A 108 5.96 -10.47 6.72
C SER A 108 6.36 -9.47 7.80
N GLU A 109 7.65 -9.42 8.17
CA GLU A 109 8.21 -8.47 9.13
C GLU A 109 8.05 -7.03 8.63
N ALA A 110 8.41 -6.75 7.38
CA ALA A 110 8.21 -5.44 6.77
C ALA A 110 6.74 -4.99 6.82
N ARG A 111 5.80 -5.90 6.57
CA ARG A 111 4.36 -5.62 6.67
C ARG A 111 3.92 -5.30 8.10
N GLN A 112 4.43 -6.04 9.09
CA GLN A 112 4.14 -5.78 10.50
C GLN A 112 4.68 -4.40 10.94
N ASP A 113 5.92 -4.07 10.55
CA ASP A 113 6.52 -2.78 10.81
C ASP A 113 5.73 -1.64 10.19
N GLN A 114 5.27 -1.80 8.94
CA GLN A 114 4.41 -0.81 8.27
C GLN A 114 3.11 -0.57 9.04
N PHE A 115 2.45 -1.62 9.52
CA PHE A 115 1.26 -1.45 10.36
C PHE A 115 1.58 -0.75 11.69
N GLY A 116 2.74 -1.05 12.28
CA GLY A 116 3.24 -0.36 13.46
C GLY A 116 3.41 1.14 13.22
N LEU A 117 4.09 1.51 12.14
CA LEU A 117 4.35 2.92 11.76
C LEU A 117 3.05 3.67 11.48
N VAL A 118 2.11 3.08 10.73
CA VAL A 118 0.80 3.72 10.44
C VAL A 118 -0.01 3.93 11.71
N ARG A 119 -0.05 2.96 12.61
CA ARG A 119 -0.75 3.13 13.90
C ARG A 119 -0.13 4.23 14.74
N GLN A 120 1.20 4.29 14.80
CA GLN A 120 1.91 5.36 15.50
C GLN A 120 1.62 6.72 14.89
N LEU A 121 1.65 6.83 13.55
CA LEU A 121 1.34 8.05 12.82
C LEU A 121 -0.08 8.53 13.11
N LEU A 122 -1.08 7.66 12.95
CA LEU A 122 -2.49 8.03 13.16
C LEU A 122 -2.75 8.48 14.60
N ARG A 123 -2.19 7.78 15.59
CA ARG A 123 -2.29 8.18 16.99
C ARG A 123 -1.62 9.53 17.26
N LEU A 124 -0.47 9.78 16.65
CA LEU A 124 0.21 11.07 16.78
C LEU A 124 -0.58 12.19 16.13
N VAL A 125 -1.16 11.95 14.94
CA VAL A 125 -2.04 12.90 14.24
C VAL A 125 -3.27 13.24 15.09
N GLU A 126 -3.89 12.26 15.74
CA GLU A 126 -4.99 12.49 16.69
C GLU A 126 -4.55 13.37 17.86
N ASN A 127 -3.37 13.12 18.44
CA ASN A 127 -2.83 13.96 19.51
C ASN A 127 -2.52 15.39 19.06
N ILE A 128 -1.99 15.56 17.84
CA ILE A 128 -1.73 16.86 17.23
C ILE A 128 -3.05 17.62 17.01
N LEU A 129 -4.08 16.95 16.49
CA LEU A 129 -5.40 17.55 16.30
C LEU A 129 -6.02 18.00 17.61
N GLU A 130 -5.94 17.18 18.65
CA GLU A 130 -6.41 17.56 19.98
C GLU A 130 -5.62 18.76 20.51
N SER A 131 -4.30 18.76 20.36
CA SER A 131 -3.44 19.89 20.77
C SER A 131 -3.74 21.17 19.96
N ALA A 132 -4.04 21.05 18.67
CA ALA A 132 -4.37 22.17 17.79
C ALA A 132 -5.66 22.88 18.21
N ARG A 133 -6.65 22.14 18.73
CA ARG A 133 -7.88 22.75 19.29
C ARG A 133 -7.60 23.67 20.48
N HIS A 134 -6.55 23.37 21.24
CA HIS A 134 -6.10 24.17 22.38
C HIS A 134 -4.98 25.15 22.01
N GLN A 135 -4.57 25.22 20.73
CA GLN A 135 -3.44 26.03 20.24
C GLN A 135 -2.09 25.68 20.90
N LEU A 136 -1.88 24.41 21.25
CA LEU A 136 -0.69 23.90 21.96
C LEU A 136 0.10 22.88 21.13
N VAL A 137 0.20 23.09 19.82
CA VAL A 137 0.93 22.16 18.94
C VAL A 137 2.43 22.30 19.18
N LEU A 138 3.09 21.18 19.45
CA LEU A 138 4.54 21.11 19.56
C LEU A 138 5.15 20.82 18.19
N GLU A 139 6.13 21.63 17.77
CA GLU A 139 6.83 21.39 16.50
C GLU A 139 7.53 20.03 16.48
N SER A 140 7.94 19.50 17.64
CA SER A 140 8.50 18.16 17.75
C SER A 140 7.52 17.05 17.35
N ASP A 141 6.22 17.23 17.59
CA ASP A 141 5.21 16.27 17.19
C ASP A 141 5.00 16.30 15.67
N LEU A 142 5.11 17.49 15.07
CA LEU A 142 5.06 17.67 13.62
C LEU A 142 6.24 16.97 12.93
N TYR A 143 7.46 17.19 13.41
CA TYR A 143 8.64 16.49 12.87
C TYR A 143 8.55 14.98 13.05
N ARG A 144 8.04 14.52 14.18
CA ARG A 144 7.86 13.09 14.44
C ARG A 144 6.81 12.48 13.51
N ALA A 145 5.74 13.19 13.18
CA ALA A 145 4.74 12.71 12.23
C ALA A 145 5.34 12.57 10.82
N GLU A 146 6.18 13.54 10.41
CA GLU A 146 6.89 13.50 9.14
C GLU A 146 7.88 12.32 9.06
N ASP A 147 8.68 12.09 10.11
CA ASP A 147 9.59 10.94 10.22
C ASP A 147 8.85 9.60 10.09
N LEU A 148 7.73 9.45 10.81
CA LEU A 148 6.92 8.22 10.76
C LEU A 148 6.38 7.96 9.36
N LEU A 149 5.90 8.99 8.67
CA LEU A 149 5.40 8.85 7.30
C LEU A 149 6.53 8.54 6.30
N LEU A 150 7.69 9.19 6.45
CA LEU A 150 8.86 8.92 5.62
C LEU A 150 9.30 7.47 5.75
N ARG A 151 9.51 7.00 6.99
CA ARG A 151 9.92 5.63 7.29
C ARG A 151 8.91 4.60 6.81
N TYR A 152 7.62 4.92 6.87
CA TYR A 152 6.56 4.05 6.33
C TYR A 152 6.75 3.82 4.82
N PHE A 153 6.99 4.87 4.04
CA PHE A 153 7.21 4.75 2.60
C PHE A 153 8.56 4.13 2.26
N GLU A 154 9.63 4.51 2.95
CA GLU A 154 10.96 3.92 2.71
C GLU A 154 10.96 2.40 2.92
N ASN A 155 10.33 1.94 4.00
CA ASN A 155 10.19 0.52 4.30
C ASN A 155 9.38 -0.20 3.18
N LYS A 156 8.29 0.41 2.70
CA LYS A 156 7.52 -0.13 1.56
C LYS A 156 8.35 -0.27 0.29
N GLN A 157 9.06 0.80 -0.08
CA GLN A 157 9.86 0.84 -1.31
C GLN A 157 11.01 -0.18 -1.26
N GLN A 158 11.70 -0.25 -0.11
CA GLN A 158 12.87 -1.11 0.07
C GLN A 158 12.54 -2.59 0.08
N PHE A 159 11.45 -2.99 0.72
CA PHE A 159 11.15 -4.41 0.93
C PHE A 159 10.02 -4.90 0.03
N VAL A 160 8.84 -4.30 0.13
CA VAL A 160 7.63 -4.82 -0.54
C VAL A 160 7.68 -4.56 -2.04
N TYR A 161 7.95 -3.32 -2.47
CA TYR A 161 7.91 -2.98 -3.90
C TYR A 161 9.17 -3.46 -4.65
N ALA A 162 10.31 -3.55 -3.96
CA ALA A 162 11.50 -4.20 -4.51
C ALA A 162 11.24 -5.70 -4.79
N ALA A 163 10.68 -6.44 -3.83
CA ALA A 163 10.34 -7.86 -4.00
C ALA A 163 9.31 -8.07 -5.12
N TYR A 164 8.30 -7.20 -5.20
CA TYR A 164 7.30 -7.26 -6.27
C TYR A 164 7.91 -7.02 -7.65
N ARG A 165 8.77 -5.99 -7.78
CA ARG A 165 9.47 -5.69 -9.03
C ARG A 165 10.35 -6.85 -9.50
N ALA A 166 11.14 -7.42 -8.58
CA ALA A 166 11.97 -8.58 -8.88
C ALA A 166 11.13 -9.77 -9.38
N THR A 167 9.93 -9.95 -8.82
CA THR A 167 8.98 -10.99 -9.22
C THR A 167 8.45 -10.78 -10.64
N VAL A 168 7.98 -9.56 -10.95
CA VAL A 168 7.46 -9.21 -12.28
C VAL A 168 8.55 -9.34 -13.35
N GLU A 169 9.78 -8.91 -13.04
CA GLU A 169 10.92 -9.07 -13.95
C GLU A 169 11.27 -10.54 -14.22
N HIS A 170 11.21 -11.39 -13.19
CA HIS A 170 11.50 -12.82 -13.33
C HIS A 170 10.50 -13.50 -14.28
N VAL A 171 9.21 -13.28 -14.06
CA VAL A 171 8.13 -13.83 -14.91
C VAL A 171 8.27 -13.32 -16.35
N SER A 172 8.49 -12.02 -16.53
CA SER A 172 8.69 -11.40 -17.85
C SER A 172 9.89 -12.01 -18.60
N ARG A 173 10.98 -12.37 -17.90
CA ARG A 173 12.15 -13.02 -18.52
C ARG A 173 11.86 -14.47 -18.89
N GLN A 174 11.11 -15.21 -18.08
CA GLN A 174 10.73 -16.59 -18.39
C GLN A 174 9.83 -16.67 -19.64
N GLU A 175 8.82 -15.79 -19.72
CA GLU A 175 7.91 -15.73 -20.87
C GLU A 175 8.64 -15.38 -22.17
N ARG A 176 9.66 -14.51 -22.14
CA ARG A 176 10.48 -14.18 -23.31
C ARG A 176 11.40 -15.33 -23.76
N ARG A 177 11.78 -16.24 -22.87
CA ARG A 177 12.64 -17.41 -23.18
C ARG A 177 11.86 -18.58 -23.79
N ALA A 178 10.60 -18.76 -23.41
CA ALA A 178 9.75 -19.84 -23.91
C ALA A 178 9.59 -19.91 -25.46
N PRO A 179 9.42 -18.79 -26.21
CA PRO A 179 9.27 -18.87 -27.67
C PRO A 179 10.57 -19.25 -28.42
N ALA A 180 11.75 -19.06 -27.82
CA ALA A 180 13.03 -19.38 -28.48
C ALA A 180 13.30 -20.89 -28.58
N LEU A 181 12.77 -21.69 -27.64
CA LEU A 181 12.97 -23.15 -27.63
C LEU A 181 12.05 -23.87 -28.64
N LEU A 182 10.85 -23.35 -28.87
CA LEU A 182 9.90 -23.93 -29.84
C LEU A 182 10.29 -23.66 -31.31
N GLY A 183 11.02 -22.59 -31.61
CA GLY A 183 11.58 -22.32 -32.94
C GLY A 183 12.79 -23.18 -33.32
N SER A 184 13.51 -23.72 -32.32
CA SER A 184 14.70 -24.56 -32.55
C SER A 184 14.38 -26.04 -32.85
N LEU A 185 13.19 -26.51 -32.48
CA LEU A 185 12.75 -27.89 -32.71
C LEU A 185 12.03 -28.11 -34.05
N THR A 186 11.68 -27.05 -34.77
CA THR A 186 10.99 -27.14 -36.08
C THR A 186 11.92 -26.97 -37.29
N SER A 187 13.14 -26.44 -37.12
CA SER A 187 14.12 -26.31 -38.21
C SER A 187 15.03 -27.55 -38.43
N GLY A 188 14.95 -28.56 -37.56
CA GLY A 188 15.79 -29.77 -37.65
C GLY A 188 15.21 -30.95 -38.45
N LYS A 189 14.00 -30.83 -39.02
CA LYS A 189 13.28 -31.98 -39.63
C LYS A 189 13.07 -31.90 -41.16
N LEU A 190 13.75 -31.01 -41.87
CA LEU A 190 13.64 -30.87 -43.34
C LEU A 190 14.96 -31.05 -44.10
N ALA A 191 15.92 -31.78 -43.53
CA ALA A 191 17.14 -32.19 -44.23
C ALA A 191 17.29 -33.72 -44.20
N ASN A 192 16.36 -34.42 -44.86
CA ASN A 192 16.54 -35.76 -45.42
C ASN A 192 15.30 -36.09 -46.24
N ALA A 193 15.28 -35.61 -47.47
CA ALA A 193 14.48 -36.11 -48.57
C ALA A 193 15.37 -36.10 -49.81
#